data_AF-A0AAD4N4W3-F1
#
_entry.id   AF-A0AAD4N4W3-F1
#
_cell.length_a   1.000
_cell.length_b   1.000
_cell.length_c   1.000
_cell.angle_alpha   90.00
_cell.angle_beta   90.00
_cell.angle_gamma   90.00
#
_symmetry.space_group_name_H-M   'P 1'
#
loop_
_entity.id
_entity.type
_entity.pdbx_description
1 polymer ?
#
loop_
_entity_poly.entity_id
_entity_poly.type
_entity_poly.pdbx_seq_one_letter_code
_entity_poly.pdbx_strand_id
1 'polypeptide(L)'
;MDANKVEWMLKQRANSNGDAMVVLSRYIKQLEKYRLNALKHAVFCRTMEPFFRINLTIEEFVLLKAIIYSHSAIPELSERGKILLGNETSRYSNTLMKHLQSRLGAAPGAKKYAEIISLVDCLFHAAQRQQELHIFSVICIHRSHVHPPYVDALMFA
;
A
#
# COMPACT_ATOMS: atom_id res chain seq x y z
N MET A 1 -17.03 16.21 -12.72
CA MET A 1 -17.31 16.51 -14.15
C MET A 1 -17.68 15.20 -14.81
N ASP A 2 -18.87 15.14 -15.41
CA ASP A 2 -19.45 13.94 -16.00
C ASP A 2 -18.66 13.52 -17.26
N ALA A 3 -18.25 12.24 -17.35
CA ALA A 3 -17.44 11.71 -18.44
C ALA A 3 -18.12 11.90 -19.81
N ASN A 4 -19.45 11.86 -19.82
CA ASN A 4 -20.28 12.05 -21.01
C ASN A 4 -20.24 13.50 -21.53
N LYS A 5 -20.08 14.48 -20.63
CA LYS A 5 -19.98 15.90 -21.00
C LYS A 5 -18.64 16.24 -21.63
N VAL A 6 -17.57 15.59 -21.18
CA VAL A 6 -16.22 15.73 -21.75
C VAL A 6 -16.16 15.11 -23.14
N GLU A 7 -16.81 13.95 -23.33
CA GLU A 7 -16.88 13.27 -24.62
C GLU A 7 -17.62 14.11 -25.69
N TRP A 8 -18.75 14.73 -25.33
CA TRP A 8 -19.55 15.55 -26.24
C TRP A 8 -18.82 16.83 -26.71
N MET A 9 -18.10 17.52 -25.81
CA MET A 9 -17.35 18.74 -26.15
C MET A 9 -16.15 18.49 -27.07
N LEU A 10 -15.63 17.26 -27.09
CA LEU A 10 -14.45 16.89 -27.89
C LEU A 10 -14.79 16.37 -29.28
N LYS A 11 -15.94 15.67 -29.44
CA LYS A 11 -16.49 15.31 -30.76
C LYS A 11 -16.72 16.53 -31.64
N GLN A 12 -17.13 17.65 -31.05
CA GLN A 12 -17.33 18.93 -31.73
C GLN A 12 -16.00 19.57 -32.22
N ARG A 13 -14.85 19.26 -31.59
CA ARG A 13 -13.55 19.91 -31.85
C ARG A 13 -12.64 19.13 -32.79
N ALA A 14 -12.82 17.80 -32.86
CA ALA A 14 -12.08 16.91 -33.75
C ALA A 14 -12.44 17.08 -35.25
N ASN A 15 -13.53 17.78 -35.57
CA ASN A 15 -14.02 17.98 -36.95
C ASN A 15 -13.25 19.07 -37.73
N SER A 16 -12.11 19.55 -37.20
CA SER A 16 -11.23 20.53 -37.85
C SER A 16 -9.92 19.82 -38.23
N ASN A 17 -9.75 19.54 -39.53
CA ASN A 17 -8.66 18.73 -40.09
C ASN A 17 -7.26 19.27 -39.73
N GLY A 18 -6.42 18.40 -39.17
CA GLY A 18 -5.00 18.66 -38.83
C GLY A 18 -4.67 18.41 -37.36
N ASP A 19 -5.63 18.63 -36.45
CA ASP A 19 -5.38 18.70 -35.00
C ASP A 19 -5.97 17.49 -34.22
N ALA A 20 -6.74 16.63 -34.90
CA ALA A 20 -7.45 15.51 -34.27
C ALA A 20 -6.50 14.50 -33.60
N MET A 21 -5.35 14.20 -34.21
CA MET A 21 -4.34 13.28 -33.63
C MET A 21 -3.66 13.88 -32.39
N VAL A 22 -3.42 15.19 -32.38
CA VAL A 22 -2.84 15.90 -31.23
C VAL A 22 -3.86 15.95 -30.08
N VAL A 23 -5.14 16.19 -30.40
CA VAL A 23 -6.24 16.18 -29.43
C VAL A 23 -6.46 14.78 -28.85
N LEU A 24 -6.45 13.73 -29.68
CA LEU A 24 -6.54 12.33 -29.24
C LEU A 24 -5.36 11.94 -28.35
N SER A 25 -4.13 12.29 -28.73
CA SER A 25 -2.93 12.03 -27.92
C SER A 25 -3.01 12.72 -26.54
N ARG A 26 -3.50 13.96 -26.50
CA ARG A 26 -3.71 14.72 -25.25
C ARG A 26 -4.81 14.10 -24.38
N TYR A 27 -5.88 13.60 -25.01
CA TYR A 27 -6.97 12.92 -24.32
C TYR A 27 -6.52 11.59 -23.70
N ILE A 28 -5.75 10.78 -24.44
CA ILE A 28 -5.18 9.51 -23.94
C ILE A 28 -4.29 9.78 -22.72
N LYS A 29 -3.37 10.76 -22.79
CA LYS A 29 -2.52 11.14 -21.64
C LYS A 29 -3.33 11.60 -20.43
N GLN A 30 -4.44 12.31 -20.65
CA GLN A 30 -5.28 12.81 -19.56
C GLN A 30 -6.08 11.68 -18.90
N LEU A 31 -6.57 10.72 -19.69
CA LEU A 31 -7.21 9.51 -19.18
C LEU A 31 -6.22 8.63 -18.40
N GLU A 32 -5.00 8.44 -18.89
CA GLU A 32 -3.94 7.72 -18.19
C GLU A 32 -3.65 8.37 -16.83
N LYS A 33 -3.50 9.70 -16.79
CA LYS A 33 -3.29 10.44 -15.53
C LYS A 33 -4.45 10.26 -14.55
N TYR A 34 -5.69 10.31 -15.02
CA TYR A 34 -6.87 10.12 -14.17
C TYR A 34 -6.92 8.70 -13.62
N ARG A 35 -6.66 7.68 -14.45
CA ARG A 35 -6.59 6.28 -14.05
C ARG A 35 -5.46 6.04 -13.04
N LEU A 36 -4.30 6.63 -13.25
CA LEU A 36 -3.17 6.54 -12.33
C LEU A 36 -3.51 7.13 -10.96
N ASN A 37 -4.20 8.28 -10.94
CA ASN A 37 -4.65 8.91 -9.70
C ASN A 37 -5.74 8.10 -8.99
N ALA A 38 -6.70 7.54 -9.73
CA ALA A 38 -7.72 6.65 -9.18
C ALA A 38 -7.09 5.38 -8.59
N LEU A 39 -6.09 4.81 -9.26
CA LEU A 39 -5.32 3.67 -8.76
C LEU A 39 -4.53 4.04 -7.51
N LYS A 40 -3.82 5.17 -7.50
CA LYS A 40 -3.12 5.67 -6.30
C LYS A 40 -4.08 5.83 -5.13
N HIS A 41 -5.23 6.44 -5.35
CA HIS A 41 -6.23 6.63 -4.29
C HIS A 41 -6.83 5.31 -3.81
N ALA A 42 -7.09 4.36 -4.72
CA ALA A 42 -7.60 3.04 -4.37
C ALA A 42 -6.56 2.21 -3.59
N VAL A 43 -5.29 2.26 -3.96
CA VAL A 43 -4.21 1.47 -3.34
C VAL A 43 -3.80 2.06 -1.99
N PHE A 44 -3.59 3.38 -1.91
CA PHE A 44 -3.10 4.01 -0.68
C PHE A 44 -4.21 4.35 0.32
N CYS A 45 -5.32 4.95 -0.12
CA CYS A 45 -6.34 5.43 0.82
C CYS A 45 -7.21 4.29 1.36
N ARG A 46 -7.63 3.31 0.52
CA ARG A 46 -8.49 2.21 1.01
C ARG A 46 -7.76 1.23 1.91
N THR A 47 -6.47 0.99 1.65
CA THR A 47 -5.65 0.11 2.49
C THR A 47 -5.40 0.70 3.87
N MET A 48 -5.31 2.03 3.98
CA MET A 48 -5.08 2.73 5.25
C MET A 48 -6.36 2.97 6.05
N GLU A 49 -7.53 2.90 5.42
CA GLU A 49 -8.82 3.16 6.08
C GLU A 49 -9.07 2.31 7.35
N PRO A 50 -8.74 1.00 7.38
CA PRO A 50 -8.83 0.19 8.60
C PRO A 50 -7.93 0.68 9.74
N PHE A 51 -6.76 1.24 9.44
CA PHE A 51 -5.83 1.79 10.44
C PHE A 51 -6.40 3.03 11.11
N PHE A 52 -7.05 3.89 10.33
CA PHE A 52 -7.72 5.08 10.87
C PHE A 52 -8.92 4.72 11.75
N ARG A 53 -9.67 3.67 11.41
CA ARG A 53 -10.84 3.23 12.17
C ARG A 53 -10.50 2.66 13.55
N ILE A 54 -9.38 1.94 13.67
CA ILE A 54 -8.95 1.32 14.93
C ILE A 54 -8.40 2.36 15.93
N ASN A 55 -8.09 3.58 15.46
CA ASN A 55 -7.67 4.73 16.27
C ASN A 55 -6.53 4.36 17.25
N LEU A 56 -5.39 4.01 16.67
CA LEU A 56 -4.20 3.64 17.42
C LEU A 56 -3.61 4.86 18.15
N THR A 57 -3.29 4.66 19.42
CA THR A 57 -2.38 5.56 20.15
C THR A 57 -0.96 5.44 19.61
N ILE A 58 -0.10 6.41 19.94
CA ILE A 58 1.30 6.42 19.47
C ILE A 58 2.02 5.17 19.98
N GLU A 59 1.78 4.77 21.22
CA GLU A 59 2.37 3.59 21.86
C GLU A 59 1.95 2.30 21.15
N GLU A 60 0.65 2.13 20.88
CA GLU A 60 0.12 0.98 20.13
C GLU A 60 0.70 0.94 18.70
N PHE A 61 0.84 2.10 18.05
CA PHE A 61 1.41 2.19 16.71
C PHE A 61 2.90 1.84 16.66
N VAL A 62 3.69 2.30 17.63
CA VAL A 62 5.13 1.94 17.70
C VAL A 62 5.31 0.45 17.95
N LEU A 63 4.51 -0.15 18.84
CA LEU A 63 4.52 -1.60 19.08
C LEU A 63 4.11 -2.38 17.83
N LEU A 64 3.09 -1.92 17.11
CA LEU A 64 2.68 -2.51 15.84
C LEU A 64 3.81 -2.48 14.80
N LYS A 65 4.51 -1.35 14.65
CA LYS A 65 5.68 -1.27 13.76
C LYS A 65 6.78 -2.22 14.19
N ALA A 66 7.06 -2.34 15.48
CA ALA A 66 8.06 -3.26 15.99
C ALA A 66 7.71 -4.72 15.63
N ILE A 67 6.43 -5.12 15.78
CA ILE A 67 5.93 -6.44 15.36
C ILE A 67 6.13 -6.68 13.86
N ILE A 68 5.83 -5.67 13.02
CA ILE A 68 6.00 -5.77 11.57
C ILE A 68 7.48 -5.92 11.19
N TYR A 69 8.37 -5.12 11.78
CA TYR A 69 9.81 -5.19 11.50
C TYR A 69 10.49 -6.44 12.06
N SER A 70 9.93 -7.03 13.13
CA SER A 70 10.44 -8.27 13.68
C SER A 70 9.90 -9.52 12.98
N HIS A 71 9.17 -9.37 11.87
CA HIS A 71 8.61 -10.51 11.16
C HIS A 71 9.70 -11.41 10.56
N SER A 72 9.69 -12.69 10.93
CA SER A 72 10.76 -13.65 10.60
C SER A 72 10.61 -14.32 9.23
N ALA A 73 9.62 -13.97 8.42
CA ALA A 73 9.39 -14.59 7.10
C ALA A 73 10.22 -13.96 5.97
N ILE A 74 11.37 -13.39 6.31
CA ILE A 74 12.34 -12.89 5.33
C ILE A 74 13.00 -14.11 4.66
N PRO A 75 12.97 -14.24 3.33
CA PRO A 75 13.69 -15.29 2.60
C PRO A 75 15.18 -15.27 2.98
N GLU A 76 15.81 -16.45 3.01
CA GLU A 76 17.26 -16.58 3.22
C GLU A 76 17.79 -16.18 4.61
N LEU A 77 16.91 -15.86 5.57
CA LEU A 77 17.34 -15.58 6.94
C LEU A 77 17.91 -16.84 7.62
N SER A 78 19.06 -16.70 8.29
CA SER A 78 19.65 -17.77 9.10
C SER A 78 18.69 -18.26 10.19
N GLU A 79 18.81 -19.52 10.59
CA GLU A 79 17.96 -20.10 11.65
C GLU A 79 18.04 -19.29 12.95
N ARG A 80 19.25 -18.87 13.33
CA ARG A 80 19.46 -17.98 14.48
C ARG A 80 18.74 -16.65 14.34
N GLY A 81 18.73 -16.07 13.14
CA GLY A 81 18.00 -14.83 12.83
C GLY A 81 16.50 -15.01 12.97
N LYS A 82 15.94 -16.12 12.46
CA LYS A 82 14.52 -16.45 12.59
C LYS A 82 14.11 -16.57 14.06
N ILE A 83 14.91 -17.27 14.87
CA ILE A 83 14.67 -17.41 16.31
C ILE A 83 14.71 -16.05 17.02
N LEU A 84 15.71 -15.21 16.72
CA LEU A 84 15.83 -13.88 17.31
C LEU A 84 14.61 -13.01 16.99
N LEU A 85 14.23 -12.93 15.71
CA LEU A 85 13.08 -12.17 15.24
C LEU A 85 11.75 -12.71 15.78
N GLY A 86 11.60 -14.04 15.89
CA GLY A 86 10.45 -14.68 16.50
C GLY A 86 10.30 -14.32 17.98
N ASN A 87 11.40 -14.30 18.74
CA ASN A 87 11.42 -13.89 20.14
C ASN A 87 11.03 -12.42 20.32
N GLU A 88 11.57 -11.54 19.47
CA GLU A 88 11.23 -10.11 19.47
C GLU A 88 9.75 -9.89 19.12
N THR A 89 9.24 -10.57 18.09
CA THR A 89 7.81 -10.54 17.71
C THR A 89 6.91 -10.96 18.87
N SER A 90 7.26 -12.05 19.57
CA SER A 90 6.54 -12.51 20.74
C SER A 90 6.58 -11.49 21.88
N ARG A 91 7.74 -10.85 22.12
CA ARG A 91 7.90 -9.84 23.16
C ARG A 91 7.04 -8.60 22.89
N TYR A 92 7.06 -8.08 21.67
CA TYR A 92 6.24 -6.90 21.31
C TYR A 92 4.75 -7.23 21.32
N SER A 93 4.35 -8.38 20.78
CA SER A 93 2.96 -8.87 20.82
C SER A 93 2.42 -8.99 22.25
N ASN A 94 3.19 -9.60 23.15
CA ASN A 94 2.82 -9.71 24.56
C ASN A 94 2.74 -8.35 25.26
N THR A 95 3.65 -7.43 24.93
CA THR A 95 3.66 -6.07 25.49
C THR A 95 2.42 -5.30 25.03
N LEU A 96 2.06 -5.38 23.76
CA LEU A 96 0.86 -4.76 23.19
C LEU A 96 -0.40 -5.32 23.84
N MET A 97 -0.54 -6.64 23.97
CA MET A 97 -1.67 -7.29 24.65
C MET A 97 -1.81 -6.78 26.09
N LYS A 98 -0.72 -6.79 26.87
CA LYS A 98 -0.74 -6.32 28.26
C LYS A 98 -1.10 -4.84 28.35
N HIS A 99 -0.55 -4.00 27.48
CA HIS A 99 -0.88 -2.58 27.41
C HIS A 99 -2.39 -2.38 27.19
N LEU A 100 -2.96 -3.07 26.19
CA LEU A 100 -4.38 -2.99 25.87
C LEU A 100 -5.27 -3.50 27.00
N GLN A 101 -4.94 -4.66 27.60
CA GLN A 101 -5.68 -5.23 28.72
C GLN A 101 -5.60 -4.35 29.97
N SER A 102 -4.47 -3.70 30.23
CA SER A 102 -4.32 -2.78 31.36
C SER A 102 -5.19 -1.52 31.23
N ARG A 103 -5.39 -1.03 29.99
CA ARG A 103 -6.15 0.20 29.71
C ARG A 103 -7.64 -0.01 29.52
N LEU A 104 -8.03 -1.12 28.88
CA LEU A 104 -9.41 -1.39 28.45
C LEU A 104 -10.07 -2.54 29.24
N GLY A 105 -9.31 -3.24 30.09
CA GLY A 105 -9.72 -4.47 30.75
C GLY A 105 -9.43 -5.71 29.90
N ALA A 106 -9.49 -6.89 30.54
CA ALA A 106 -9.03 -8.15 29.94
C ALA A 106 -9.73 -8.49 28.61
N ALA A 107 -11.07 -8.50 28.59
CA ALA A 107 -11.84 -8.88 27.40
C ALA A 107 -11.83 -7.79 26.31
N PRO A 108 -12.12 -6.49 26.60
CA PRO A 108 -12.07 -5.45 25.57
C PRO A 108 -10.66 -5.22 25.01
N GLY A 109 -9.63 -5.34 25.87
CA GLY A 109 -8.23 -5.26 25.45
C GLY A 109 -7.82 -6.40 24.52
N ALA A 110 -8.21 -7.64 24.84
CA ALA A 110 -7.97 -8.79 23.96
C ALA A 110 -8.69 -8.65 22.61
N LYS A 111 -9.92 -8.11 22.60
CA LYS A 111 -10.64 -7.82 21.36
C LYS A 111 -9.90 -6.79 20.49
N LYS A 112 -9.50 -5.65 21.07
CA LYS A 112 -8.75 -4.63 20.34
C LYS A 112 -7.39 -5.17 19.86
N TYR A 113 -6.73 -6.04 20.63
CA TYR A 113 -5.50 -6.70 20.20
C TYR A 113 -5.74 -7.54 18.93
N ALA A 114 -6.78 -8.36 18.90
CA ALA A 114 -7.10 -9.18 17.74
C ALA A 114 -7.37 -8.32 16.50
N GLU A 115 -8.11 -7.22 16.65
CA GLU A 115 -8.33 -6.23 15.59
C GLU A 115 -7.01 -5.66 15.06
N ILE A 116 -6.09 -5.24 15.95
CA ILE A 116 -4.78 -4.69 15.56
C ILE A 116 -3.92 -5.75 14.84
N ILE A 117 -3.86 -6.98 15.32
CA ILE A 117 -3.05 -8.02 14.68
C ILE A 117 -3.64 -8.39 13.31
N SER A 118 -4.95 -8.42 13.14
CA SER A 118 -5.56 -8.66 11.82
C SER A 118 -5.20 -7.61 10.77
N LEU A 119 -4.84 -6.39 11.19
CA LEU A 119 -4.35 -5.36 10.29
C LEU A 119 -2.95 -5.68 9.72
N VAL A 120 -2.14 -6.43 10.46
CA VAL A 120 -0.79 -6.83 10.05
C VAL A 120 -0.88 -7.72 8.81
N ASP A 121 -1.78 -8.70 8.80
CA ASP A 121 -2.00 -9.54 7.62
C ASP A 121 -2.49 -8.72 6.41
N CYS A 122 -3.40 -7.78 6.65
CA CYS A 122 -3.87 -6.87 5.60
C CYS A 122 -2.73 -6.03 5.00
N LEU A 123 -1.79 -5.57 5.85
CA LEU A 123 -0.60 -4.84 5.42
C LEU A 123 0.31 -5.68 4.56
N PHE A 124 0.62 -6.92 4.97
CA PHE A 124 1.49 -7.80 4.18
C PHE A 124 0.88 -8.10 2.81
N HIS A 125 -0.42 -8.40 2.75
CA HIS A 125 -1.11 -8.60 1.48
C HIS A 125 -1.14 -7.35 0.60
N ALA A 126 -1.26 -6.16 1.20
CA ALA A 126 -1.22 -4.92 0.45
C ALA A 126 0.18 -4.59 -0.06
N ALA A 127 1.21 -4.83 0.75
CA ALA A 127 2.61 -4.66 0.38
C ALA A 127 2.99 -5.56 -0.80
N GLN A 128 2.60 -6.84 -0.74
CA GLN A 128 2.81 -7.78 -1.84
C GLN A 128 2.12 -7.31 -3.13
N ARG A 129 0.83 -6.92 -3.06
CA ARG A 129 0.11 -6.38 -4.22
C ARG A 129 0.76 -5.11 -4.77
N GLN A 130 1.31 -4.26 -3.91
CA GLN A 130 2.01 -3.05 -4.33
C GLN A 130 3.34 -3.38 -5.02
N GLN A 131 4.07 -4.39 -4.55
CA GLN A 131 5.29 -4.89 -5.21
C GLN A 131 4.97 -5.44 -6.60
N GLU A 132 3.93 -6.27 -6.72
CA GLU A 132 3.48 -6.83 -8.00
C GLU A 132 3.09 -5.72 -9.01
N LEU A 133 2.31 -4.73 -8.56
CA LEU A 133 1.94 -3.58 -9.38
C LEU A 133 3.16 -2.74 -9.79
N HIS A 134 4.13 -2.56 -8.90
CA HIS A 134 5.36 -1.85 -9.21
C HIS A 134 6.14 -2.60 -10.29
N ILE A 135 6.37 -3.90 -10.13
CA ILE A 135 7.05 -4.75 -11.12
C ILE A 135 6.34 -4.66 -12.47
N PHE A 136 5.01 -4.81 -12.49
CA PHE A 136 4.21 -4.67 -13.71
C PHE A 136 4.42 -3.29 -14.36
N SER A 137 4.37 -2.21 -13.57
CA SER A 137 4.61 -0.86 -14.07
C SER A 137 6.02 -0.68 -14.63
N VAL A 138 7.04 -1.21 -13.95
CA VAL A 138 8.43 -1.17 -14.42
C VAL A 138 8.56 -1.91 -15.73
N ILE A 139 8.01 -3.12 -15.89
CA ILE A 139 8.06 -3.89 -17.14
C ILE A 139 7.36 -3.13 -18.28
N CYS A 140 6.17 -2.58 -18.03
CA CYS A 140 5.42 -1.82 -19.03
C CYS A 140 6.14 -0.53 -19.45
N ILE A 141 6.82 0.15 -18.51
CA ILE A 141 7.51 1.44 -18.74
C ILE A 141 8.95 1.23 -19.24
N HIS A 142 9.67 0.19 -18.83
CA HIS A 142 11.01 -0.16 -19.34
C HIS A 142 11.00 -0.58 -20.80
N ARG A 143 9.85 -1.04 -21.33
CA ARG A 143 9.65 -1.16 -22.78
C ARG A 143 9.59 0.20 -23.50
N SER A 144 9.59 1.32 -22.76
CA SER A 144 9.41 2.67 -23.29
C SER A 144 10.52 3.68 -22.94
N HIS A 145 11.28 3.57 -21.84
CA HIS A 145 12.60 4.22 -21.60
C HIS A 145 13.15 3.85 -20.20
N VAL A 146 14.49 3.79 -20.06
CA VAL A 146 15.29 3.37 -18.89
C VAL A 146 15.09 4.30 -17.66
N HIS A 147 14.94 3.74 -16.45
CA HIS A 147 14.85 4.49 -15.18
C HIS A 147 15.72 3.84 -14.06
N PRO A 148 15.95 4.47 -12.88
CA PRO A 148 17.25 4.49 -12.21
C PRO A 148 17.37 3.46 -11.06
N PRO A 149 18.60 3.05 -10.73
CA PRO A 149 18.90 1.82 -9.97
C PRO A 149 18.57 1.84 -8.46
N TYR A 150 17.99 2.91 -7.92
CA TYR A 150 17.85 3.06 -6.46
C TYR A 150 16.58 2.46 -5.86
N VAL A 151 15.55 2.19 -6.67
CA VAL A 151 14.27 1.63 -6.18
C VAL A 151 14.33 0.10 -6.11
N ASP A 152 15.13 -0.52 -6.97
CA ASP A 152 15.25 -1.98 -7.05
C ASP A 152 15.95 -2.56 -5.81
N ALA A 153 16.92 -1.84 -5.24
CA ALA A 153 17.70 -2.30 -4.08
C ALA A 153 16.87 -2.46 -2.78
N LEU A 154 15.71 -1.81 -2.69
CA LEU A 154 14.83 -1.87 -1.51
C LEU A 154 13.66 -2.85 -1.67
N MET A 155 13.49 -3.44 -2.86
CA MET A 155 12.42 -4.39 -3.17
C MET A 155 12.87 -5.86 -3.15
N PHE A 156 14.18 -6.11 -3.07
CA PHE A 156 14.78 -7.46 -2.99
C PHE A 156 15.50 -7.74 -1.66
N ALA A 157 15.41 -6.84 -0.68
CA ALA A 157 15.90 -7.02 0.69
C ALA A 157 14.71 -7.13 1.66
#